data_AF-A0AAW6LJ93-F1
#
_entry.id   AF-A0AAW6LJ93-F1
#
_cell.length_a   1.000
_cell.length_b   1.000
_cell.length_c   1.000
_cell.angle_alpha   90.00
_cell.angle_beta   90.00
_cell.angle_gamma   90.00
#
_symmetry.space_group_name_H-M   'P 1'
#
loop_
_entity.id
_entity.type
_entity.pdbx_description
1 polymer ?
#
loop_
_entity_poly.entity_id
_entity_poly.type
_entity_poly.pdbx_seq_one_letter_code
_entity_poly.pdbx_strand_id
1 'polypeptide(L)' 'MKLALTEFKNSKATIRIIMSDGAKLNGTVTDFTEDTLVLNSPNGVYYINPSHIIRLFEPSDRAAK' A
#
# COMPACT_ATOMS: atom_id res chain seq x y z
N MET A 1 1.70 -9.08 8.89
CA MET A 1 1.50 -8.23 7.69
C MET A 1 0.35 -8.70 6.81
N LYS A 2 0.21 -10.00 6.55
CA LYS A 2 -0.87 -10.59 5.73
C LYS A 2 -2.29 -10.14 6.10
N LEU A 3 -2.63 -10.08 7.40
CA LEU A 3 -3.96 -9.67 7.86
C LEU A 3 -4.34 -8.24 7.42
N ALA A 4 -3.43 -7.28 7.64
CA ALA A 4 -3.64 -5.88 7.27
C ALA A 4 -3.76 -5.70 5.74
N LEU A 5 -2.94 -6.41 4.94
CA LEU A 5 -3.04 -6.35 3.47
C LEU A 5 -4.37 -6.92 2.94
N THR A 6 -4.89 -7.98 3.57
CA THR A 6 -6.24 -8.50 3.28
C THR A 6 -7.30 -7.46 3.57
N GLU A 7 -7.22 -6.76 4.70
CA GLU A 7 -8.14 -5.68 5.05
C GLU A 7 -8.10 -4.55 4.03
N PHE A 8 -6.91 -4.07 3.64
CA PHE A 8 -6.77 -3.02 2.63
C PHE A 8 -7.27 -3.44 1.24
N LYS A 9 -7.04 -4.70 0.85
CA LYS A 9 -7.55 -5.24 -0.42
C LYS A 9 -9.08 -5.28 -0.42
N ASN A 10 -9.69 -5.75 0.67
CA ASN A 10 -11.15 -5.89 0.77
C ASN A 10 -11.85 -4.53 0.89
N SER A 11 -11.27 -3.58 1.63
CA SER A 11 -11.84 -2.24 1.80
C SER A 11 -11.66 -1.35 0.57
N LYS A 12 -10.72 -1.69 -0.32
CA LYS A 12 -10.25 -0.81 -1.41
C LYS A 12 -9.82 0.56 -0.90
N ALA A 13 -9.36 0.63 0.35
CA ALA A 13 -8.86 1.87 0.93
C ALA A 13 -7.61 2.32 0.16
N THR A 14 -7.50 3.64 -0.07
CA THR A 14 -6.25 4.20 -0.57
C THR A 14 -5.25 4.20 0.57
N ILE A 15 -4.16 3.47 0.42
CA ILE A 15 -3.07 3.40 1.39
C ILE A 15 -1.88 4.25 0.94
N ARG A 16 -1.02 4.60 1.89
CA ARG A 16 0.31 5.15 1.64
C ARG A 16 1.38 4.15 2.05
N ILE A 17 2.34 3.95 1.16
CA ILE A 17 3.51 3.09 1.35
C ILE A 17 4.75 3.96 1.36
N ILE A 18 5.63 3.75 2.34
CA ILE A 18 6.97 4.33 2.41
C ILE A 18 7.97 3.20 2.19
N MET A 19 8.78 3.35 1.14
CA MET A 19 9.79 2.40 0.70
C MET A 19 11.14 2.66 1.38
N SER A 20 12.02 1.66 1.35
CA SER A 20 13.37 1.71 1.94
C SER A 20 14.31 2.73 1.31
N ASP A 21 14.07 3.08 0.04
CA ASP A 21 14.76 4.14 -0.69
C ASP A 21 14.16 5.54 -0.43
N GLY A 22 13.14 5.64 0.42
CA GLY A 22 12.43 6.87 0.73
C GLY A 22 11.28 7.21 -0.23
N ALA A 23 11.02 6.40 -1.26
CA ALA A 23 9.90 6.60 -2.17
C ALA A 23 8.56 6.49 -1.43
N LYS A 24 7.59 7.33 -1.84
CA LYS A 24 6.25 7.37 -1.27
C LYS A 24 5.24 7.04 -2.35
N LEU A 25 4.53 5.94 -2.19
CA LEU A 25 3.51 5.49 -3.13
C LEU A 25 2.14 5.59 -2.46
N ASN A 26 1.14 6.04 -3.22
CA ASN A 26 -0.25 6.05 -2.77
C ASN A 26 -1.08 5.23 -3.76
N GLY A 27 -1.98 4.40 -3.26
CA GLY A 27 -2.85 3.60 -4.12
C GLY A 27 -3.67 2.59 -3.36
N THR A 28 -4.39 1.74 -4.09
CA THR A 28 -5.21 0.67 -3.53
C THR A 28 -4.50 -0.66 -3.70
N VAL A 29 -4.56 -1.52 -2.67
CA VAL A 29 -4.02 -2.88 -2.77
C VAL A 29 -4.96 -3.71 -3.64
N THR A 30 -4.49 -4.20 -4.78
CA THR A 30 -5.29 -5.05 -5.66
C THR A 30 -4.98 -6.53 -5.46
N ASP A 31 -3.72 -6.86 -5.21
CA ASP A 31 -3.32 -8.22 -4.88
C ASP A 31 -2.03 -8.26 -4.06
N PHE A 32 -1.75 -9.39 -3.41
CA PHE A 32 -0.49 -9.59 -2.73
C PHE A 32 -0.15 -11.08 -2.56
N THR A 33 1.14 -11.36 -2.54
CA THR A 33 1.78 -12.64 -2.21
C THR A 33 2.87 -12.38 -1.16
N GLU A 34 3.67 -13.39 -0.84
CA GLU A 34 4.81 -13.22 0.08
C GLU A 34 5.89 -12.30 -0.49
N ASP A 35 6.11 -12.36 -1.82
CA ASP A 35 7.19 -11.65 -2.50
C ASP A 35 6.73 -10.44 -3.31
N THR A 36 5.43 -10.23 -3.47
CA THR A 36 4.89 -9.15 -4.32
C THR A 36 3.61 -8.55 -3.75
N LEU A 37 3.57 -7.23 -3.65
CA LEU A 37 2.39 -6.42 -3.42
C LEU A 37 2.04 -5.69 -4.71
N VAL A 38 0.80 -5.80 -5.17
CA VAL A 38 0.28 -5.08 -6.33
C VAL A 38 -0.51 -3.88 -5.84
N LEU A 39 -0.05 -2.69 -6.22
CA LEU A 39 -0.64 -1.41 -5.84
C LEU A 39 -1.13 -0.68 -7.09
N ASN A 40 -2.44 -0.42 -7.16
CA ASN A 40 -3.02 0.40 -8.21
C ASN A 40 -3.06 1.87 -7.76
N SER A 41 -2.30 2.72 -8.43
CA SER A 41 -2.09 4.13 -8.13
C SER A 41 -2.61 5.01 -9.27
N PRO A 42 -2.89 6.31 -9.06
CA PRO A 42 -3.26 7.22 -10.15
C PRO A 42 -2.25 7.28 -11.30
N ASN A 43 -0.98 6.97 -11.02
CA ASN A 43 0.11 7.01 -12.00
C ASN A 43 0.38 5.66 -12.69
N GLY A 44 -0.37 4.60 -12.33
CA GLY A 44 -0.20 3.26 -12.88
C GLY A 44 -0.19 2.15 -11.82
N VAL A 45 0.07 0.93 -12.28
CA VAL A 45 0.16 -0.27 -11.43
C VAL A 45 1.61 -0.51 -11.03
N TYR A 46 1.85 -0.63 -9.74
CA TYR A 46 3.16 -0.93 -9.16
C TYR A 46 3.21 -2.37 -8.64
N TYR A 47 4.32 -3.05 -8.93
CA TYR A 47 4.66 -4.36 -8.37
C TYR A 47 5.80 -4.16 -7.39
N ILE A 48 5.49 -4.30 -6.11
CA ILE A 48 6.36 -3.90 -5.01
C ILE A 48 6.82 -5.15 -4.28
N ASN A 49 8.13 -5.32 -4.09
CA ASN A 49 8.61 -6.36 -3.17
C ASN A 49 8.36 -5.89 -1.71
N PRO A 50 7.55 -6.62 -0.91
CA PRO A 50 7.20 -6.21 0.44
C PRO A 50 8.40 -6.05 1.39
N SER A 51 9.55 -6.70 1.12
CA SER A 51 10.77 -6.57 1.92
C SER A 51 11.33 -5.15 1.94
N HIS A 52 10.99 -4.34 0.93
CA HIS A 52 11.43 -2.96 0.82
C HIS A 52 10.44 -1.96 1.43
N ILE A 53 9.33 -2.42 2.00
CA ILE A 53 8.33 -1.55 2.63
C ILE A 53 8.76 -1.27 4.07
N ILE A 54 9.06 -0.02 4.39
CA ILE A 54 9.32 0.43 5.76
C ILE A 54 8.00 0.61 6.51
N ARG A 55 7.02 1.24 5.85
CA ARG A 55 5.77 1.60 6.52
C ARG A 55 4.60 1.55 5.55
N LEU A 56 3.48 1.04 6.06
CA LEU A 56 2.20 1.03 5.40
C LEU A 56 1.16 1.57 6.37
N PHE A 57 0.32 2.50 5.90
CA PHE A 57 -0.82 2.98 6.66
C PHE A 57 -1.91 3.43 5.69
N GLU A 58 -3.16 3.21 6.09
CA GLU A 58 -4.25 4.01 5.57
C GLU A 58 -4.01 5.44 6.08
N PRO A 59 -3.87 6.45 5.20
CA PRO A 59 -4.11 7.80 5.61
C PRO A 59 -5.59 7.85 5.98
N SER A 60 -5.90 7.49 7.23
CA SER A 60 -7.13 7.96 7.84
C SER A 60 -7.17 9.45 7.58
N ASP A 61 -8.35 9.94 7.24
CA ASP A 61 -8.68 11.30 6.84
C ASP A 61 -8.38 12.30 7.98
N ARG A 62 -7.14 12.31 8.47
CA ARG A 62 -6.55 13.22 9.45
C ARG A 62 -6.20 14.54 8.76
N ALA A 63 -6.93 14.86 7.69
CA ALA A 63 -7.11 16.18 7.11
C ALA A 63 -8.55 16.71 7.36
N ALA A 64 -9.44 15.93 7.99
CA ALA A 64 -10.74 16.40 8.47
C ALA A 64 -10.66 16.80 9.95
N LYS A 65 -9.90 17.87 10.25
CA LYS A 65 -10.08 18.66 11.47
C LYS A 65 -9.66 20.10 11.24
#